data_AF-A0A965HXW5-F1
#
_entry.id   AF-A0A965HXW5-F1
#
_cell.length_a   1.000
_cell.length_b   1.000
_cell.length_c   1.000
_cell.angle_alpha   90.00
_cell.angle_beta   90.00
_cell.angle_gamma   90.00
#
_symmetry.space_group_name_H-M   'P 1'
#
loop_
_entity.id
_entity.type
_entity.pdbx_description
1 polymer ?
#
loop_
_entity_poly.entity_id
_entity_poly.type
_entity_poly.pdbx_seq_one_letter_code
_entity_poly.pdbx_strand_id
1 'polypeptide(L)' 'ISDGRLERVRLTRVGEYRNGEWGSWSLFRSEDLKPGDIVLTGQLPNAVEGLRVEVVESRD' A
#
# COMPACT_ATOMS: atom_id res chain seq x y z
N ILE A 1 -2.68 3.26 -6.15
CA ILE A 1 -3.03 4.67 -6.47
C ILE A 1 -3.26 4.72 -7.97
N SER A 2 -4.38 5.27 -8.43
CA SER A 2 -4.73 5.32 -9.85
C SER A 2 -5.10 6.75 -10.22
N ASP A 3 -4.52 7.28 -11.29
CA ASP A 3 -4.77 8.64 -11.80
C ASP A 3 -4.72 9.75 -10.72
N GLY A 4 -3.76 9.67 -9.80
CA GLY A 4 -3.61 10.64 -8.71
C GLY A 4 -4.73 10.58 -7.65
N ARG A 5 -5.44 9.46 -7.55
CA ARG A 5 -6.47 9.23 -6.53
C ARG A 5 -6.23 7.93 -5.76
N LEU A 6 -6.66 7.95 -4.50
CA LEU A 6 -6.71 6.74 -3.68
C LEU A 6 -7.83 5.83 -4.16
N GLU A 7 -7.49 4.58 -4.43
CA GLU A 7 -8.46 3.52 -4.67
C GLU A 7 -8.42 2.54 -3.51
N ARG A 8 -9.60 2.11 -3.07
CA ARG A 8 -9.70 1.11 -2.01
C ARG A 8 -9.54 -0.27 -2.62
N VAL A 9 -8.46 -0.95 -2.26
CA VAL A 9 -8.23 -2.34 -2.64
C VAL A 9 -8.48 -3.24 -1.44
N ARG A 10 -9.19 -4.36 -1.64
CA ARG A 10 -9.37 -5.37 -0.60
C ARG A 10 -8.13 -6.26 -0.54
N LEU A 11 -7.54 -6.35 0.66
CA LEU A 11 -6.40 -7.19 0.94
C LEU A 11 -6.77 -8.24 1.99
N THR A 12 -6.19 -9.44 1.85
CA THR A 12 -6.21 -10.47 2.88
C THR A 12 -4.81 -10.68 3.39
N ARG A 13 -4.56 -10.51 4.70
CA ARG A 13 -3.28 -10.89 5.30
C ARG A 13 -3.21 -12.41 5.39
N VAL A 14 -2.23 -13.01 4.72
CA VAL A 14 -2.08 -14.47 4.63
C VAL A 14 -0.88 -15.00 5.41
N GLY A 15 -0.05 -14.11 5.97
CA GLY A 15 1.04 -14.53 6.83
C GLY A 15 1.96 -13.39 7.24
N GLU A 16 3.05 -13.81 7.89
CA GLU A 16 4.12 -12.96 8.35
C GLU A 16 5.43 -13.73 8.27
N TYR A 17 6.49 -13.02 7.88
CA TYR A 17 7.84 -13.57 7.83
C TYR A 17 8.75 -12.72 8.70
N ARG A 18 9.44 -13.34 9.67
CA ARG A 18 10.44 -12.65 10.50
C ARG A 18 11.71 -12.50 9.68
N ASN A 19 12.15 -11.26 9.46
CA ASN A 19 13.32 -10.97 8.62
C ASN A 19 14.65 -10.88 9.41
N GLY A 20 14.66 -11.33 10.66
CA GLY A 20 15.84 -11.31 11.52
C GLY A 20 16.08 -9.94 12.15
N GLU A 21 16.78 -9.06 11.43
CA GLU A 21 17.34 -7.81 11.98
C GLU A 21 16.39 -6.60 11.94
N TRP A 22 15.38 -6.58 11.07
CA TRP A 22 14.61 -5.37 10.73
C TRP A 22 13.09 -5.53 10.95
N GLY A 23 12.71 -6.44 11.86
CA GLY A 23 11.32 -6.70 12.22
C GLY A 23 10.66 -7.82 11.43
N SER A 24 9.41 -7.60 10.99
CA SER A 24 8.63 -8.59 10.28
C SER A 24 8.00 -8.05 9.01
N TRP A 25 7.96 -8.88 7.98
CA TRP A 25 7.25 -8.61 6.75
C TRP A 25 5.86 -9.23 6.83
N SER A 26 4.83 -8.44 6.54
CA SER A 26 3.47 -8.95 6.40
C SER A 26 3.24 -9.40 4.97
N LEU A 27 2.67 -10.60 4.80
CA LEU A 27 2.31 -11.14 3.51
C LEU A 27 0.81 -10.92 3.26
N PHE A 28 0.49 -10.31 2.13
CA PHE A 28 -0.88 -10.03 1.72
C PHE A 28 -1.20 -10.71 0.38
N ARG A 29 -2.47 -11.07 0.21
CA ARG A 29 -3.05 -11.56 -1.04
C ARG A 29 -4.17 -10.63 -1.48
N SER A 30 -4.24 -10.38 -2.78
CA SER A 30 -5.32 -9.63 -3.43
C SER A 30 -5.47 -10.13 -4.86
N GLU A 31 -6.69 -10.06 -5.39
CA GLU A 31 -6.98 -10.29 -6.80
C GLU A 31 -6.92 -8.98 -7.61
N ASP A 32 -6.99 -7.84 -6.92
CA ASP A 32 -7.09 -6.51 -7.53
C ASP A 32 -5.73 -5.77 -7.57
N LEU A 33 -4.75 -6.20 -6.77
CA LEU A 33 -3.41 -5.62 -6.73
C LEU A 33 -2.49 -6.27 -7.76
N LYS A 34 -1.83 -5.46 -8.57
CA LYS A 34 -0.92 -5.91 -9.65
C LYS A 34 0.51 -5.41 -9.43
N PRO A 35 1.52 -6.10 -9.99
CA PRO A 35 2.89 -5.59 -10.00
C PRO A 35 2.96 -4.18 -10.61
N GLY A 36 3.68 -3.28 -9.94
CA GLY A 36 3.80 -1.88 -10.34
C GLY A 36 2.79 -0.93 -9.67
N ASP A 37 1.79 -1.46 -8.96
CA ASP A 37 0.85 -0.62 -8.22
C ASP A 37 1.55 0.10 -7.06
N ILE A 38 1.25 1.39 -6.91
CA ILE A 38 1.73 2.19 -5.78
C ILE A 38 0.78 2.01 -4.60
N VAL A 39 1.33 1.53 -3.49
CA VAL A 39 0.61 1.29 -2.23
C VAL A 39 1.02 2.32 -1.19
N LEU A 40 0.04 2.99 -0.60
CA LEU A 40 0.25 3.82 0.57
C LEU A 40 0.30 2.93 1.82
N THR A 41 1.43 2.93 2.52
CA THR A 41 1.66 2.11 3.72
C THR A 41 1.45 2.88 5.03
N GLY A 42 1.46 4.21 4.98
CA GLY A 42 1.18 5.08 6.13
C GLY A 42 -0.31 5.36 6.31
N GLN A 43 -0.72 5.67 7.54
CA GLN A 43 -2.09 6.07 7.82
C GLN A 43 -2.29 7.55 7.45
N LEU A 44 -3.18 7.82 6.51
CA LEU A 44 -3.68 9.18 6.26
C LEU A 44 -4.95 9.42 7.08
N PRO A 45 -5.02 10.52 7.86
CA PRO A 45 -6.25 10.89 8.52
C PRO A 45 -7.33 11.13 7.46
N ASN A 46 -8.52 10.55 7.66
CA ASN A 46 -9.65 10.65 6.73
C ASN A 46 -9.35 10.15 5.30
N ALA A 47 -8.44 9.19 5.12
CA ALA A 47 -8.25 8.53 3.83
C ALA A 47 -9.56 7.84 3.39
N VAL A 48 -10.10 8.33 2.30
CA VAL A 48 -11.30 7.79 1.65
C VAL A 48 -10.98 7.49 0.19
N GLU A 49 -11.78 6.61 -0.38
CA GLU A 49 -11.75 6.33 -1.81
C GLU A 49 -11.99 7.62 -2.60
N GLY A 50 -11.24 7.79 -3.70
CA GLY A 50 -11.28 8.97 -4.54
C GLY A 50 -10.55 10.19 -3.97
N LEU A 51 -9.96 10.13 -2.77
CA LEU A 51 -9.16 11.23 -2.22
C LEU A 51 -8.01 11.55 -3.18
N ARG A 52 -7.89 12.82 -3.58
CA ARG A 52 -6.82 13.29 -4.46
C ARG A 52 -5.49 13.25 -3.71
N VAL A 53 -4.48 12.68 -4.37
CA VAL A 53 -3.13 12.55 -3.84
C VAL A 53 -2.11 12.89 -4.92
N GLU A 54 -0.95 13.34 -4.48
CA GLU A 54 0.21 13.55 -5.32
C GLU A 54 1.33 12.63 -4.82
N VAL A 55 1.88 11.82 -5.71
CA VAL A 55 3.03 10.99 -5.38
C VAL A 55 4.27 11.87 -5.54
N VAL A 56 4.89 12.19 -4.41
CA VAL A 56 6.17 12.90 -4.38
C VAL A 56 7.27 11.85 -4.29
N GLU A 57 8.03 11.68 -5.37
CA GLU A 57 9.24 10.86 -5.33
C GLU A 57 10.32 11.59 -4.52
N SER A 58 10.76 10.99 -3.42
CA SER A 58 11.99 11.42 -2.76
C SER A 58 13.15 11.05 -3.68
N ARG A 59 13.85 12.06 -4.21
CA ARG A 59 15.16 11.85 -4.83
C ARG A 59 16.15 11.66 -3.69
N ASP A 60 16.56 10.42 -3.47
CA ASP A 60 17.75 10.12 -2.68
C ASP A 60 19.03 10.52 -3.44
#